data_AF-A0A1H0SCB1-F1
#
_entry.id   AF-A0A1H0SCB1-F1
#
_cell.length_a   1.000
_cell.length_b   1.000
_cell.length_c   1.000
_cell.angle_alpha   90.00
_cell.angle_beta   90.00
_cell.angle_gamma   90.00
#
_symmetry.space_group_name_H-M   'P 1'
#
loop_
_entity.id
_entity.type
_entity.pdbx_description
1 polymer ?
#
loop_
_entity_poly.entity_id
_entity_poly.type
_entity_poly.pdbx_seq_one_letter_code
_entity_poly.pdbx_strand_id
1 'polypeptide(L)'
;MAGSKDIPRVKNPPTGDGHHVTYRFMTPSELAQREARQNAYEAMLARQDEYMRKRQVAEVEQKPVHVGCVFAKSCKLPDAVINYSNPSGMVPTDSLQDYGEIAWLGAREVDNGGLLNLQTVSGSTLSLGIGQLALRAPTLVAPAIGAVVSVSAVTTAVLVGLVAVFWTPSLGDSALYSEDQLRSLKQARTRVRLHIEQQADGTLKGYGFYTGNNRDWEMVDVVQIALRESQYVADLGEGIELIWTPAEDGSDILGIPKLEAAPQAPHIWVYPPTKQADNIIVHPVYPPEYKDFILVFPVGSLVKPVYIVVSVSHKYHSKPSVLPAFPSAKWAPPKTRMKGGGLRPRWKDGSGTMYEWDFQHGALEKYNKRGKHLGEFDHNSGAQTKPADPTRRIEP
;
A
#
# COMPACT_ATOMS: atom_id res chain seq x y z
N MET A 1 -47.89 14.30 -37.49
CA MET A 1 -46.69 14.89 -38.14
C MET A 1 -45.57 14.95 -37.11
N ALA A 2 -44.88 13.83 -36.88
CA ALA A 2 -43.63 13.82 -36.11
C ALA A 2 -42.51 14.22 -37.08
N GLY A 3 -41.81 15.30 -36.76
CA GLY A 3 -40.78 15.86 -37.63
C GLY A 3 -39.64 14.88 -37.84
N SER A 4 -39.06 14.89 -39.03
CA SER A 4 -37.92 14.07 -39.49
C SER A 4 -36.59 14.30 -38.74
N LYS A 5 -36.65 14.82 -37.51
CA LYS A 5 -35.50 15.11 -36.65
C LYS A 5 -34.98 13.90 -35.85
N ASP A 6 -35.80 12.86 -35.65
CA ASP A 6 -35.45 11.72 -34.79
C ASP A 6 -35.12 10.43 -35.56
N ILE A 7 -35.12 10.46 -36.89
CA ILE A 7 -34.80 9.27 -37.72
C ILE A 7 -33.28 9.22 -37.98
N PRO A 8 -32.57 8.16 -37.55
CA PRO A 8 -31.14 8.01 -37.79
C PRO A 8 -30.81 8.03 -39.29
N ARG A 9 -29.67 8.64 -39.64
CA ARG A 9 -29.17 8.71 -41.01
C ARG A 9 -28.09 7.66 -41.25
N VAL A 10 -28.14 7.01 -42.41
CA VAL A 10 -27.14 6.04 -42.87
C VAL A 10 -26.44 6.56 -44.12
N LYS A 11 -25.15 6.24 -44.24
CA LYS A 11 -24.30 6.64 -45.35
C LYS A 11 -24.74 5.91 -46.62
N ASN A 12 -24.94 6.63 -47.72
CA ASN A 12 -25.20 6.02 -49.02
C ASN A 12 -23.93 5.34 -49.57
N PRO A 13 -24.07 4.27 -50.37
CA PRO A 13 -22.95 3.73 -51.14
C PRO A 13 -22.41 4.81 -52.10
N PRO A 14 -21.09 4.87 -52.33
CA PRO A 14 -20.47 5.94 -53.11
C PRO A 14 -20.92 5.88 -54.58
N THR A 15 -21.27 7.04 -55.13
CA THR A 15 -21.56 7.24 -56.56
C THR A 15 -20.74 8.41 -57.10
N GLY A 16 -20.16 8.24 -58.29
CA GLY A 16 -19.24 9.22 -58.90
C GLY A 16 -17.84 9.23 -58.26
N ASP A 17 -17.12 10.33 -58.44
CA ASP A 17 -15.66 10.55 -58.28
C ASP A 17 -15.12 10.36 -56.84
N GLY A 18 -15.82 9.68 -55.96
CA GLY A 18 -15.33 9.23 -54.65
C GLY A 18 -15.22 10.32 -53.58
N HIS A 19 -15.41 11.59 -53.91
CA HIS A 19 -15.15 12.72 -53.00
C HIS A 19 -16.39 13.29 -52.28
N HIS A 20 -17.60 12.80 -52.56
CA HIS A 20 -18.83 13.26 -51.89
C HIS A 20 -19.56 12.14 -51.13
N VAL A 21 -19.62 12.25 -49.81
CA VAL A 21 -20.38 11.35 -48.94
C VAL A 21 -21.80 11.90 -48.74
N THR A 22 -22.81 11.18 -49.22
CA THR A 22 -24.22 11.55 -48.99
C THR A 22 -24.88 10.62 -47.96
N TYR A 23 -25.87 11.15 -47.23
CA TYR A 23 -26.57 10.43 -46.16
C TYR A 23 -28.08 10.44 -46.41
N ARG A 24 -28.73 9.28 -46.27
CA ARG A 24 -30.20 9.15 -46.32
C ARG A 24 -30.76 8.74 -44.97
N PHE A 25 -32.04 9.01 -44.75
CA PHE A 25 -32.77 8.48 -43.59
C PHE A 25 -32.93 6.95 -43.73
N MET A 26 -32.90 6.24 -42.60
CA MET A 26 -33.20 4.80 -42.59
C MET A 26 -34.65 4.57 -43.01
N THR A 27 -34.89 3.51 -43.79
CA THR A 27 -36.25 3.10 -44.15
C THR A 27 -36.97 2.45 -42.94
N PRO A 28 -38.30 2.35 -42.95
CA PRO A 28 -39.04 1.67 -41.89
C PRO A 28 -38.59 0.22 -41.65
N SER A 29 -38.21 -0.49 -42.72
CA SER A 29 -37.69 -1.86 -42.63
C SER A 29 -36.28 -1.93 -42.01
N GLU A 30 -35.42 -0.95 -42.28
CA GLU A 30 -34.09 -0.84 -41.66
C GLU A 30 -34.16 -0.46 -40.19
N LEU A 31 -35.12 0.38 -39.80
CA LEU A 31 -35.44 0.71 -38.40
C LEU A 31 -35.91 -0.53 -37.64
N ALA A 32 -36.86 -1.29 -38.20
CA ALA A 32 -37.35 -2.52 -37.59
C ALA A 32 -36.25 -3.58 -37.41
N GLN A 33 -35.33 -3.72 -38.39
CA GLN A 33 -34.17 -4.61 -38.24
C GLN A 33 -33.20 -4.14 -37.17
N ARG A 34 -33.02 -2.83 -37.01
CA ARG A 34 -32.15 -2.27 -35.96
C ARG A 34 -32.75 -2.49 -34.57
N GLU A 35 -34.04 -2.23 -34.40
CA GLU A 35 -34.76 -2.50 -33.14
C GLU A 35 -34.73 -4.00 -32.80
N ALA A 36 -34.94 -4.88 -33.79
CA ALA A 36 -34.84 -6.32 -33.57
C ALA A 36 -33.43 -6.76 -33.12
N ARG A 37 -32.37 -6.17 -33.70
CA ARG A 37 -30.98 -6.42 -33.26
C ARG A 37 -30.69 -5.88 -31.87
N GLN A 38 -31.24 -4.70 -31.54
CA GLN A 38 -31.05 -4.10 -30.23
C GLN A 38 -31.79 -4.90 -29.14
N ASN A 39 -33.03 -5.32 -29.39
CA ASN A 39 -33.78 -6.18 -28.49
C ASN A 39 -33.10 -7.55 -28.31
N ALA A 40 -32.53 -8.14 -29.37
CA ALA A 40 -31.77 -9.38 -29.26
C ALA A 40 -30.49 -9.21 -28.43
N TYR A 41 -29.82 -8.06 -28.53
CA TYR A 41 -28.64 -7.71 -27.74
C TYR A 41 -29.00 -7.48 -26.26
N GLU A 42 -30.08 -6.76 -25.98
CA GLU A 42 -30.58 -6.55 -24.61
C GLU A 42 -31.04 -7.87 -23.96
N ALA A 43 -31.71 -8.75 -24.72
CA ALA A 43 -32.07 -10.09 -24.24
C ALA A 43 -30.84 -10.98 -23.98
N MET A 44 -29.77 -10.83 -24.76
CA MET A 44 -28.50 -11.51 -24.52
C MET A 44 -27.84 -11.01 -23.24
N LEU A 45 -27.77 -9.69 -23.04
CA LEU A 45 -27.22 -9.08 -21.81
C LEU A 45 -28.01 -9.51 -20.57
N ALA A 46 -29.35 -9.51 -20.64
CA ALA A 46 -30.20 -9.96 -19.53
C ALA A 46 -29.94 -11.43 -19.15
N ARG A 47 -29.75 -12.32 -20.15
CA ARG A 47 -29.37 -13.72 -19.90
C ARG A 47 -27.98 -13.84 -19.30
N GLN A 48 -27.04 -12.99 -19.71
CA GLN A 48 -25.68 -12.98 -19.17
C GLN A 48 -25.68 -12.49 -17.71
N ASP A 49 -26.45 -11.45 -17.40
CA ASP A 49 -26.64 -10.94 -16.03
C ASP A 49 -27.33 -11.97 -15.15
N GLU A 50 -28.36 -12.65 -15.64
CA GLU A 50 -29.05 -13.71 -14.91
C GLU A 50 -28.12 -14.91 -14.67
N TYR A 51 -27.28 -15.27 -15.65
CA TYR A 51 -26.26 -16.30 -15.51
C TYR A 51 -25.17 -15.90 -14.50
N MET A 52 -24.69 -14.66 -14.53
CA MET A 52 -23.72 -14.14 -13.57
C MET A 52 -24.29 -14.07 -12.16
N ARG A 53 -25.57 -13.69 -12.01
CA ARG A 53 -26.29 -13.70 -10.73
C ARG A 53 -26.49 -15.11 -10.20
N LYS A 54 -26.92 -16.06 -11.04
CA LYS A 54 -27.04 -17.48 -10.65
C LYS A 54 -25.69 -18.08 -10.28
N ARG A 55 -24.62 -17.72 -10.99
CA ARG A 55 -23.25 -18.14 -10.69
C ARG A 55 -22.77 -17.53 -9.37
N GLN A 56 -23.04 -16.26 -9.09
CA GLN A 56 -22.77 -15.65 -7.79
C GLN A 56 -23.57 -16.31 -6.66
N VAL A 57 -24.86 -16.60 -6.85
CA VAL A 57 -25.69 -17.30 -5.86
C VAL A 57 -25.17 -18.71 -5.61
N ALA A 58 -24.81 -19.45 -6.66
CA ALA A 58 -24.20 -20.78 -6.53
C ALA A 58 -22.82 -20.72 -5.85
N GLU A 59 -22.02 -19.68 -6.11
CA GLU A 59 -20.71 -19.45 -5.48
C GLU A 59 -20.85 -18.97 -4.01
N VAL A 60 -21.99 -18.37 -3.65
CA VAL A 60 -22.35 -18.03 -2.26
C VAL A 60 -22.88 -19.26 -1.51
N GLU A 61 -23.72 -20.08 -2.14
CA GLU A 61 -24.25 -21.32 -1.55
C GLU A 61 -23.19 -22.42 -1.40
N GLN A 62 -22.14 -22.41 -2.22
CA GLN A 62 -21.05 -23.40 -2.19
C GLN A 62 -19.81 -22.97 -1.40
N LYS A 63 -19.80 -21.83 -0.71
CA LYS A 63 -18.64 -21.47 0.13
C LYS A 63 -18.68 -22.22 1.48
N PRO A 64 -17.76 -23.15 1.74
CA PRO A 64 -17.59 -23.68 3.09
C PRO A 64 -17.24 -22.53 4.04
N VAL A 65 -17.81 -22.55 5.25
CA VAL A 65 -17.39 -21.70 6.36
C VAL A 65 -15.90 -21.92 6.57
N HIS A 66 -15.08 -20.95 6.16
CA HIS A 66 -13.64 -21.02 6.34
C HIS A 66 -13.32 -20.81 7.83
N VAL A 67 -13.11 -21.91 8.56
CA VAL A 67 -12.43 -21.89 9.86
C VAL A 67 -10.97 -21.55 9.60
N GLY A 68 -10.66 -20.25 9.52
CA GLY A 68 -9.30 -19.77 9.39
C GLY A 68 -9.13 -18.59 10.31
N CYS A 69 -8.32 -18.77 11.34
CA CYS A 69 -8.03 -17.73 12.31
C CYS A 69 -7.47 -16.46 11.62
N VAL A 70 -7.64 -15.32 12.28
CA VAL A 70 -7.13 -14.02 11.85
C VAL A 70 -6.42 -13.34 13.01
N PHE A 71 -5.41 -12.52 12.75
CA PHE A 71 -4.72 -11.75 13.78
C PHE A 71 -5.64 -10.67 14.36
N ALA A 72 -6.37 -10.00 13.49
CA ALA A 72 -7.33 -8.97 13.86
C ALA A 72 -8.55 -8.99 12.94
N LYS A 73 -9.70 -8.64 13.50
CA LYS A 73 -10.96 -8.36 12.80
C LYS A 73 -11.75 -7.29 13.54
N SER A 74 -12.74 -6.72 12.86
CA SER A 74 -13.66 -5.77 13.47
C SER A 74 -14.47 -6.45 14.59
N CYS A 75 -14.58 -5.77 15.73
CA CYS A 75 -15.42 -6.15 16.86
C CYS A 75 -16.92 -6.00 16.56
N LYS A 76 -17.28 -5.33 15.46
CA LYS A 76 -18.65 -5.27 14.93
C LYS A 76 -19.09 -6.60 14.32
N LEU A 77 -18.16 -7.51 14.03
CA LEU A 77 -18.46 -8.85 13.56
C LEU A 77 -18.70 -9.80 14.75
N PRO A 78 -19.69 -10.70 14.67
CA PRO A 78 -19.90 -11.72 15.69
C PRO A 78 -18.67 -12.62 15.90
N ASP A 79 -18.67 -13.36 17.01
CA ASP A 79 -17.69 -14.42 17.28
C ASP A 79 -17.60 -15.41 16.12
N ALA A 80 -16.39 -15.92 15.85
CA ALA A 80 -16.05 -16.81 14.72
C ALA A 80 -16.21 -16.19 13.31
N VAL A 81 -16.88 -15.05 13.17
CA VAL A 81 -17.13 -14.40 11.87
C VAL A 81 -15.99 -13.44 11.53
N ILE A 82 -15.16 -13.82 10.55
CA ILE A 82 -13.97 -13.05 10.15
C ILE A 82 -14.22 -12.05 9.01
N ASN A 83 -15.36 -12.13 8.32
CA ASN A 83 -15.65 -11.30 7.15
C ASN A 83 -16.98 -10.58 7.32
N TYR A 84 -17.04 -9.35 6.83
CA TYR A 84 -18.33 -8.74 6.50
C TYR A 84 -19.01 -9.55 5.40
N SER A 85 -20.24 -9.99 5.67
CA SER A 85 -21.11 -10.63 4.70
C SER A 85 -22.40 -9.83 4.63
N ASN A 86 -22.62 -9.07 3.55
CA ASN A 86 -23.92 -8.50 3.27
C ASN A 86 -24.39 -8.88 1.85
N PRO A 87 -25.71 -8.93 1.62
CA PRO A 87 -26.26 -9.29 0.31
C PRO A 87 -25.83 -8.37 -0.83
N SER A 88 -25.46 -7.11 -0.52
CA SER A 88 -24.99 -6.12 -1.49
C SER A 88 -23.49 -6.20 -1.80
N GLY A 89 -22.71 -6.99 -1.06
CA GLY A 89 -21.24 -7.04 -1.15
C GLY A 89 -20.50 -5.78 -0.64
N MET A 90 -21.21 -4.82 -0.04
CA MET A 90 -20.66 -3.58 0.49
C MET A 90 -19.90 -3.84 1.81
N VAL A 91 -18.73 -3.26 1.99
CA VAL A 91 -18.02 -3.32 3.27
C VAL A 91 -18.00 -1.90 3.87
N PRO A 92 -18.36 -1.71 5.15
CA PRO A 92 -18.34 -0.39 5.76
C PRO A 92 -16.92 0.15 5.89
N THR A 93 -16.79 1.47 5.88
CA THR A 93 -15.58 2.13 6.40
C THR A 93 -15.67 2.14 7.91
N ASP A 94 -14.67 1.58 8.57
CA ASP A 94 -14.61 1.45 10.02
C ASP A 94 -13.53 2.35 10.63
N SER A 95 -13.65 2.63 11.92
CA SER A 95 -12.54 3.19 12.71
C SER A 95 -11.53 2.08 13.00
N LEU A 96 -10.24 2.39 13.06
CA LEU A 96 -9.25 1.40 13.52
C LEU A 96 -9.54 0.90 14.94
N GLN A 97 -10.17 1.73 15.78
CA GLN A 97 -10.57 1.36 17.14
C GLN A 97 -11.59 0.21 17.16
N ASP A 98 -12.32 -0.01 16.06
CA ASP A 98 -13.21 -1.16 15.92
C ASP A 98 -12.42 -2.47 15.76
N TYR A 99 -11.11 -2.43 15.46
CA TYR A 99 -10.28 -3.62 15.30
C TYR A 99 -9.36 -3.86 16.49
N GLY A 100 -8.91 -2.80 17.18
CA GLY A 100 -7.96 -2.91 18.28
C GLY A 100 -7.35 -1.58 18.67
N GLU A 101 -6.28 -1.65 19.46
CA GLU A 101 -5.54 -0.51 19.98
C GLU A 101 -4.26 -0.27 19.18
N ILE A 102 -3.80 0.98 19.16
CA ILE A 102 -2.60 1.40 18.45
C ILE A 102 -1.76 2.36 19.30
N ALA A 103 -0.45 2.17 19.27
CA ALA A 103 0.54 3.11 19.75
C ALA A 103 1.45 3.54 18.59
N TRP A 104 1.77 4.83 18.54
CA TRP A 104 2.69 5.42 17.58
C TRP A 104 4.01 5.68 18.30
N LEU A 105 5.10 5.18 17.73
CA LEU A 105 6.44 5.34 18.24
C LEU A 105 7.30 6.04 17.19
N GLY A 106 8.22 6.90 17.63
CA GLY A 106 9.08 7.67 16.74
C GLY A 106 10.47 7.88 17.32
N ALA A 107 11.45 8.06 16.46
CA ALA A 107 12.82 8.40 16.81
C ALA A 107 13.32 9.53 15.89
N ARG A 108 14.08 10.48 16.45
CA ARG A 108 14.62 11.64 15.71
C ARG A 108 16.09 11.50 15.34
N GLU A 109 16.84 10.72 16.11
CA GLU A 109 18.28 10.62 15.97
C GLU A 109 18.76 9.21 16.29
N VAL A 110 19.86 8.86 15.63
CA VAL A 110 20.57 7.60 15.84
C VAL A 110 21.54 7.80 17.00
N ASP A 111 21.51 6.92 17.99
CA ASP A 111 22.41 6.95 19.12
C ASP A 111 23.84 6.50 18.75
N ASN A 112 24.76 6.56 19.72
CA ASN A 112 26.15 6.14 19.52
C ASN A 112 26.31 4.64 19.19
N GLY A 113 25.28 3.82 19.45
CA GLY A 113 25.22 2.40 19.11
C GLY A 113 24.61 2.11 17.74
N GLY A 114 24.27 3.14 16.96
CA GLY A 114 23.63 2.96 15.66
C GLY A 114 22.14 2.63 15.76
N LEU A 115 21.50 2.88 16.90
CA LEU A 115 20.10 2.57 17.16
C LEU A 115 19.23 3.83 17.16
N LEU A 116 18.05 3.71 16.57
CA LEU A 116 16.95 4.65 16.69
C LEU A 116 16.09 4.21 17.87
N ASN A 117 16.38 4.72 19.06
CA ASN A 117 15.58 4.44 20.25
C ASN A 117 14.17 5.03 20.07
N LEU A 118 13.17 4.17 19.99
CA LEU A 118 11.80 4.58 19.73
C LEU A 118 11.19 5.18 21.01
N GLN A 119 10.48 6.28 20.85
CA GLN A 119 9.79 6.99 21.90
C GLN A 119 8.30 7.12 21.57
N THR A 120 7.44 7.09 22.58
CA THR A 120 5.99 7.18 22.41
C THR A 120 5.58 8.56 21.88
N VAL A 121 5.00 8.59 20.68
CA VAL A 121 4.33 9.74 20.07
C VAL A 121 2.89 9.84 20.55
N SER A 122 2.16 8.71 20.55
CA SER A 122 0.75 8.63 20.95
C SER A 122 0.38 7.18 21.32
N GLY A 123 -0.68 7.00 22.10
CA GLY A 123 -1.10 5.70 22.63
C GLY A 123 -0.24 5.23 23.81
N SER A 124 -0.45 4.00 24.26
CA SER A 124 0.29 3.40 25.38
C SER A 124 0.47 1.91 25.17
N THR A 125 1.71 1.42 25.23
CA THR A 125 2.05 0.00 25.16
C THR A 125 2.22 -0.64 26.54
N LEU A 126 1.90 0.09 27.62
CA LEU A 126 2.10 -0.37 29.00
C LEU A 126 1.37 -1.69 29.30
N SER A 127 0.16 -1.87 28.75
CA SER A 127 -0.65 -3.09 28.90
C SER A 127 -0.02 -4.32 28.25
N LEU A 128 0.92 -4.13 27.33
CA LEU A 128 1.64 -5.21 26.66
C LEU A 128 2.90 -5.66 27.41
N GLY A 129 3.39 -4.88 28.38
CA GLY A 129 4.64 -5.18 29.08
C GLY A 129 5.86 -5.23 28.15
N ILE A 130 5.81 -4.53 27.02
CA ILE A 130 6.80 -4.69 25.93
C ILE A 130 8.20 -4.16 26.25
N GLY A 131 8.42 -3.46 27.36
CA GLY A 131 9.72 -2.85 27.67
C GLY A 131 10.10 -1.75 26.67
N GLN A 132 11.32 -1.80 26.12
CA GLN A 132 11.85 -0.84 25.16
C GLN A 132 11.95 -1.42 23.75
N LEU A 133 11.84 -0.54 22.75
CA LEU A 133 11.99 -0.87 21.33
C LEU A 133 12.95 0.11 20.65
N ALA A 134 13.79 -0.39 19.75
CA ALA A 134 14.63 0.42 18.89
C ALA A 134 14.67 -0.14 17.45
N LEU A 135 14.99 0.72 16.48
CA LEU A 135 15.27 0.28 15.10
C LEU A 135 16.76 0.39 14.80
N ARG A 136 17.28 -0.55 14.02
CA ARG A 136 18.57 -0.46 13.35
C ARG A 136 18.31 -0.52 11.85
N ALA A 137 18.85 0.42 11.08
CA ALA A 137 18.72 0.42 9.62
C ALA A 137 19.99 0.97 8.93
N PRO A 138 20.49 0.32 7.86
CA PRO A 138 21.80 0.62 7.27
C PRO A 138 21.87 1.98 6.56
N THR A 139 20.76 2.51 6.06
CA THR A 139 20.71 3.79 5.34
C THR A 139 20.68 5.04 6.23
N LEU A 140 20.61 4.86 7.56
CA LEU A 140 20.45 5.96 8.53
C LEU A 140 21.75 6.28 9.29
N VAL A 141 22.86 5.58 8.99
CA VAL A 141 24.18 5.74 9.64
C VAL A 141 25.00 6.91 9.05
N ALA A 142 24.40 7.80 8.25
CA ALA A 142 25.08 9.03 7.86
C ALA A 142 24.86 10.09 8.95
N PRO A 143 25.90 10.56 9.67
CA PRO A 143 25.73 11.66 10.60
C PRO A 143 25.27 12.86 9.78
N ALA A 144 24.17 13.49 10.18
CA ALA A 144 23.75 14.77 9.63
C ALA A 144 24.72 15.87 10.10
N ILE A 145 25.95 15.84 9.59
CA ILE A 145 26.86 16.98 9.71
C ILE A 145 26.41 17.99 8.65
N GLY A 146 25.76 19.06 9.11
CA GLY A 146 25.65 20.31 8.35
C GLY A 146 24.41 20.47 7.48
N ALA A 147 23.27 20.73 8.12
CA ALA A 147 22.31 21.69 7.58
C ALA A 147 22.01 22.71 8.67
N VAL A 148 22.86 23.75 8.74
CA VAL A 148 22.51 24.97 9.46
C VAL A 148 21.36 25.60 8.68
N VAL A 149 20.12 25.25 9.04
CA VAL A 149 18.94 25.99 8.59
C VAL A 149 18.85 27.19 9.52
N SER A 150 19.09 28.37 8.96
CA SER A 150 18.93 29.66 9.65
C SER A 150 17.59 29.73 10.36
N VAL A 151 17.65 29.98 11.67
CA VAL A 151 16.54 29.97 12.61
C VAL A 151 15.62 31.17 12.39
N SER A 152 14.42 30.92 11.88
CA SER A 152 13.21 31.72 12.17
C SER A 152 11.95 30.99 11.70
N ALA A 153 11.65 29.85 12.32
CA ALA A 153 10.33 29.23 12.42
C ALA A 153 10.45 28.07 13.42
N VAL A 154 9.41 27.76 14.18
CA VAL A 154 9.34 26.57 15.02
C VAL A 154 9.45 25.35 14.10
N THR A 155 10.66 24.81 13.92
CA THR A 155 10.86 23.60 13.12
C THR A 155 10.36 22.42 13.94
N THR A 156 9.19 21.87 13.57
CA THR A 156 8.74 20.56 14.02
C THR A 156 9.82 19.54 13.63
N ALA A 157 10.57 19.04 14.61
CA ALA A 157 11.68 18.13 14.37
C ALA A 157 11.17 16.79 13.78
N VAL A 158 11.54 16.57 12.51
CA VAL A 158 11.17 15.43 11.66
C VAL A 158 11.65 14.11 12.30
N LEU A 159 10.83 13.06 12.18
CA LEU A 159 11.17 11.72 12.65
C LEU A 159 12.00 11.01 11.60
N VAL A 160 13.05 10.32 12.05
CA VAL A 160 13.93 9.51 11.21
C VAL A 160 13.42 8.07 11.13
N GLY A 161 12.81 7.58 12.21
CA GLY A 161 12.08 6.31 12.26
C GLY A 161 10.68 6.50 12.85
N LEU A 162 9.70 5.83 12.26
CA LEU A 162 8.30 5.82 12.70
C LEU A 162 7.79 4.38 12.70
N VAL A 163 7.17 3.97 13.80
CA VAL A 163 6.57 2.63 13.96
C VAL A 163 5.18 2.78 14.55
N ALA A 164 4.21 2.09 13.96
CA ALA A 164 2.92 1.84 14.60
C ALA A 164 2.94 0.44 15.19
N VAL A 165 2.56 0.31 16.46
CA VAL A 165 2.32 -0.96 17.14
C VAL A 165 0.82 -1.10 17.33
N PHE A 166 0.22 -2.16 16.81
CA PHE A 166 -1.20 -2.43 16.89
C PHE A 166 -1.45 -3.82 17.47
N TRP A 167 -2.43 -3.92 18.36
CA TRP A 167 -2.80 -5.17 19.00
C TRP A 167 -4.30 -5.23 19.21
N THR A 168 -4.80 -6.46 19.37
CA THR A 168 -6.19 -6.70 19.74
C THR A 168 -6.23 -6.99 21.25
N PRO A 169 -6.84 -6.12 22.07
CA PRO A 169 -7.18 -6.48 23.44
C PRO A 169 -8.04 -7.74 23.40
N SER A 170 -7.82 -8.70 24.31
CA SER A 170 -8.43 -10.02 24.21
C SER A 170 -9.96 -9.93 24.17
N LEU A 171 -10.54 -10.14 22.99
CA LEU A 171 -11.99 -10.11 22.76
C LEU A 171 -12.67 -11.44 23.14
N GLY A 172 -11.90 -12.48 23.49
CA GLY A 172 -12.43 -13.84 23.69
C GLY A 172 -12.98 -14.47 22.42
N ASP A 173 -12.64 -13.92 21.25
CA ASP A 173 -13.16 -14.35 19.95
C ASP A 173 -12.40 -15.57 19.43
N SER A 174 -13.16 -16.62 19.09
CA SER A 174 -12.66 -17.91 18.64
C SER A 174 -12.06 -17.88 17.22
N ALA A 175 -12.25 -16.78 16.49
CA ALA A 175 -11.65 -16.58 15.18
C ALA A 175 -10.22 -16.00 15.25
N LEU A 176 -9.70 -15.66 16.44
CA LEU A 176 -8.35 -15.11 16.58
C LEU A 176 -7.30 -16.21 16.67
N TYR A 177 -6.09 -15.94 16.15
CA TYR A 177 -4.98 -16.86 16.37
C TYR A 177 -4.58 -16.93 17.84
N SER A 178 -4.22 -18.11 18.32
CA SER A 178 -3.47 -18.26 19.56
C SER A 178 -1.99 -17.89 19.37
N GLU A 179 -1.29 -17.62 20.46
CA GLU A 179 0.15 -17.33 20.43
C GLU A 179 0.96 -18.52 19.88
N ASP A 180 0.60 -19.74 20.28
CA ASP A 180 1.25 -20.97 19.79
C ASP A 180 1.04 -21.17 18.30
N GLN A 181 -0.15 -20.85 17.79
CA GLN A 181 -0.41 -20.88 16.35
C GLN A 181 0.50 -19.88 15.63
N LEU A 182 0.53 -18.61 16.06
CA LEU A 182 1.39 -17.59 15.43
C LEU A 182 2.86 -18.02 15.44
N ARG A 183 3.35 -18.59 16.53
CA ARG A 183 4.74 -19.07 16.65
C ARG A 183 5.10 -20.16 15.63
N SER A 184 4.12 -20.95 15.18
CA SER A 184 4.34 -22.00 14.18
C SER A 184 4.24 -21.52 12.73
N LEU A 185 3.79 -20.27 12.50
CA LEU A 185 3.47 -19.74 11.18
C LEU A 185 4.60 -18.86 10.63
N LYS A 186 4.75 -18.86 9.31
CA LYS A 186 5.60 -17.89 8.58
C LYS A 186 4.82 -16.64 8.18
N GLN A 187 3.52 -16.81 7.95
CA GLN A 187 2.60 -15.74 7.62
C GLN A 187 1.28 -16.01 8.33
N ALA A 188 0.60 -14.96 8.79
CA ALA A 188 -0.72 -15.06 9.38
C ALA A 188 -1.69 -14.13 8.67
N ARG A 189 -2.95 -14.55 8.65
CA ARG A 189 -4.03 -13.78 8.06
C ARG A 189 -4.44 -12.63 8.98
N THR A 190 -4.77 -11.47 8.45
CA THR A 190 -5.40 -10.36 9.18
C THR A 190 -6.54 -9.76 8.36
N ARG A 191 -7.49 -9.05 8.99
CA ARG A 191 -8.57 -8.30 8.31
C ARG A 191 -8.31 -6.82 8.16
N VAL A 192 -7.23 -6.33 8.74
CA VAL A 192 -6.78 -4.95 8.62
C VAL A 192 -5.27 -4.93 8.39
N ARG A 193 -4.82 -4.12 7.43
CA ARG A 193 -3.41 -3.76 7.25
C ARG A 193 -3.27 -2.25 7.19
N LEU A 194 -2.27 -1.73 7.89
CA LEU A 194 -2.09 -0.30 8.12
C LEU A 194 -0.94 0.24 7.26
N HIS A 195 -1.10 1.46 6.81
CA HIS A 195 -0.03 2.27 6.26
C HIS A 195 0.17 3.49 7.14
N ILE A 196 1.43 3.85 7.37
CA ILE A 196 1.81 5.06 8.09
C ILE A 196 2.92 5.78 7.33
N GLU A 197 2.88 7.09 7.32
CA GLU A 197 3.91 7.94 6.73
C GLU A 197 4.02 9.26 7.49
N GLN A 198 5.21 9.86 7.47
CA GLN A 198 5.39 11.24 7.85
C GLN A 198 5.45 12.11 6.58
N GLN A 199 4.64 13.16 6.54
CA GLN A 199 4.61 14.12 5.44
C GLN A 199 5.78 15.12 5.54
N ALA A 200 6.03 15.85 4.46
CA ALA A 200 7.14 16.80 4.38
C ALA A 200 7.08 17.94 5.41
N ASP A 201 5.89 18.25 5.92
CA ASP A 201 5.66 19.24 6.99
C ASP A 201 5.81 18.66 8.41
N GLY A 202 6.17 17.37 8.51
CA GLY A 202 6.32 16.63 9.77
C GLY A 202 5.02 16.05 10.31
N THR A 203 3.86 16.31 9.68
CA THR A 203 2.58 15.73 10.10
C THR A 203 2.54 14.23 9.81
N LEU A 204 1.79 13.49 10.63
CA LEU A 204 1.64 12.05 10.48
C LEU A 204 0.37 11.74 9.69
N LYS A 205 0.48 10.87 8.68
CA LYS A 205 -0.64 10.31 7.93
C LYS A 205 -0.70 8.80 8.16
N GLY A 206 -1.91 8.28 8.32
CA GLY A 206 -2.14 6.86 8.46
C GLY A 206 -3.53 6.47 7.99
N TYR A 207 -3.65 5.30 7.38
CA TYR A 207 -4.91 4.71 6.92
C TYR A 207 -4.78 3.19 6.95
N GLY A 208 -5.91 2.49 7.02
CA GLY A 208 -5.97 1.03 6.93
C GLY A 208 -6.78 0.58 5.72
N PHE A 209 -6.50 -0.62 5.22
CA PHE A 209 -7.39 -1.32 4.30
C PHE A 209 -7.97 -2.57 4.94
N TYR A 210 -9.26 -2.78 4.73
CA TYR A 210 -9.92 -4.06 4.99
C TYR A 210 -9.49 -5.08 3.94
N THR A 211 -9.00 -6.24 4.39
CA THR A 211 -8.43 -7.25 3.50
C THR A 211 -9.37 -8.40 3.16
N GLY A 212 -10.52 -8.54 3.84
CA GLY A 212 -11.35 -9.75 3.73
C GLY A 212 -11.96 -10.01 2.34
N ASN A 213 -11.99 -9.00 1.47
CA ASN A 213 -12.42 -9.13 0.07
C ASN A 213 -11.23 -9.26 -0.91
N ASN A 214 -9.99 -9.32 -0.42
CA ASN A 214 -8.78 -9.39 -1.24
C ASN A 214 -7.75 -10.36 -0.64
N ARG A 215 -7.71 -11.58 -1.20
CA ARG A 215 -6.83 -12.66 -0.72
C ARG A 215 -5.35 -12.35 -0.86
N ASP A 216 -4.95 -11.52 -1.81
CA ASP A 216 -3.54 -11.17 -1.99
C ASP A 216 -3.06 -10.19 -0.91
N TRP A 217 -3.97 -9.61 -0.14
CA TRP A 217 -3.66 -8.61 0.88
C TRP A 217 -3.74 -9.16 2.30
N GLU A 218 -4.39 -10.30 2.51
CA GLU A 218 -4.72 -10.77 3.86
C GLU A 218 -3.55 -11.37 4.64
N MET A 219 -2.46 -11.76 3.98
CA MET A 219 -1.31 -12.40 4.61
C MET A 219 -0.23 -11.38 4.99
N VAL A 220 0.27 -11.49 6.23
CA VAL A 220 1.36 -10.69 6.80
C VAL A 220 2.43 -11.61 7.34
N ASP A 221 3.70 -11.27 7.14
CA ASP A 221 4.83 -12.06 7.64
C ASP A 221 4.85 -12.10 9.17
N VAL A 222 5.07 -13.29 9.72
CA VAL A 222 5.24 -13.51 11.15
C VAL A 222 6.73 -13.58 11.44
N VAL A 223 7.20 -12.63 12.25
CA VAL A 223 8.60 -12.50 12.62
C VAL A 223 8.76 -12.86 14.10
N GLN A 224 9.57 -13.88 14.36
CA GLN A 224 9.92 -14.25 15.73
C GLN A 224 11.08 -13.38 16.20
N ILE A 225 10.91 -12.78 17.38
CA ILE A 225 11.99 -12.11 18.07
C ILE A 225 12.88 -13.19 18.70
N ALA A 226 14.18 -13.17 18.36
CA ALA A 226 15.13 -14.16 18.84
C ALA A 226 16.36 -13.49 19.47
N LEU A 227 16.93 -14.11 20.49
CA LEU A 227 18.21 -13.68 21.06
C LEU A 227 19.33 -13.93 20.05
N ARG A 228 19.98 -12.85 19.60
CA ARG A 228 21.20 -12.88 18.78
C ARG A 228 22.30 -12.21 19.59
N GLU A 229 23.34 -12.98 19.90
CA GLU A 229 24.43 -12.56 20.79
C GLU A 229 23.91 -12.12 22.17
N SER A 230 23.69 -10.83 22.38
CA SER A 230 23.20 -10.25 23.63
C SER A 230 21.93 -9.40 23.48
N GLN A 231 21.30 -9.40 22.29
CA GLN A 231 20.13 -8.58 22.01
C GLN A 231 19.00 -9.44 21.44
N TYR A 232 17.75 -9.10 21.79
CA TYR A 232 16.61 -9.70 21.12
C TYR A 232 16.32 -8.93 19.83
N VAL A 233 16.31 -9.65 18.70
CA VAL A 233 16.25 -9.08 17.37
C VAL A 233 15.11 -9.70 16.57
N ALA A 234 14.32 -8.83 15.93
CA ALA A 234 13.45 -9.17 14.81
C ALA A 234 14.05 -8.63 13.52
N ASP A 235 14.34 -9.52 12.58
CA ASP A 235 14.79 -9.16 11.23
C ASP A 235 13.57 -8.83 10.37
N LEU A 236 13.48 -7.57 9.93
CA LEU A 236 12.36 -7.05 9.15
C LEU A 236 12.69 -7.00 7.65
N GLY A 237 13.82 -7.56 7.23
CA GLY A 237 14.29 -7.53 5.85
C GLY A 237 14.92 -6.20 5.45
N GLU A 238 15.57 -6.18 4.28
CA GLU A 238 16.26 -5.01 3.72
C GLU A 238 17.28 -4.36 4.67
N GLY A 239 17.84 -5.17 5.60
CA GLY A 239 18.78 -4.73 6.63
C GLY A 239 18.15 -3.95 7.78
N ILE A 240 16.81 -3.85 7.84
CA ILE A 240 16.10 -3.23 8.97
C ILE A 240 15.93 -4.29 10.06
N GLU A 241 16.40 -4.00 11.26
CA GLU A 241 16.19 -4.83 12.44
C GLU A 241 15.42 -4.03 13.49
N LEU A 242 14.51 -4.70 14.18
CA LEU A 242 13.89 -4.19 15.40
C LEU A 242 14.53 -4.88 16.60
N ILE A 243 15.02 -4.06 17.52
CA ILE A 243 15.66 -4.49 18.76
C ILE A 243 14.63 -4.38 19.88
N TRP A 244 14.45 -5.45 20.63
CA TRP A 244 13.59 -5.51 21.79
C TRP A 244 14.43 -5.65 23.05
N THR A 245 14.14 -4.82 24.06
CA THR A 245 14.73 -4.95 25.39
C THR A 245 13.60 -5.17 26.39
N PRO A 246 13.52 -6.35 27.04
CA PRO A 246 12.47 -6.62 28.03
C PRO A 246 12.60 -5.68 29.22
N ALA A 247 11.49 -5.42 29.93
CA ALA A 247 11.54 -4.74 31.21
C ALA A 247 12.16 -5.69 32.26
N GLU A 248 13.26 -5.29 32.90
CA GLU A 248 14.08 -6.22 33.69
C GLU A 248 13.44 -6.66 35.01
N ASP A 249 12.53 -5.88 35.62
CA ASP A 249 11.72 -6.29 36.78
C ASP A 249 10.63 -5.24 37.02
N GLY A 250 9.53 -5.60 37.71
CA GLY A 250 8.29 -4.81 37.83
C GLY A 250 8.37 -3.38 38.40
N SER A 251 9.57 -2.85 38.68
CA SER A 251 9.84 -1.43 38.96
C SER A 251 10.20 -0.61 37.72
N ASP A 252 10.53 -1.25 36.59
CA ASP A 252 10.96 -0.63 35.33
C ASP A 252 9.89 -0.73 34.23
N ILE A 253 8.61 -0.82 34.65
CA ILE A 253 7.42 -0.79 33.78
C ILE A 253 7.07 0.67 33.41
N LEU A 254 8.04 1.57 33.34
CA LEU A 254 7.80 2.95 32.91
C LEU A 254 7.37 3.04 31.43
N GLY A 255 7.42 1.91 30.72
CA GLY A 255 7.05 1.79 29.32
C GLY A 255 8.04 2.53 28.43
N ILE A 256 7.69 2.60 27.15
CA ILE A 256 8.49 3.33 26.18
C ILE A 256 8.40 4.84 26.51
N PRO A 257 9.53 5.54 26.71
CA PRO A 257 9.53 6.94 27.12
C PRO A 257 8.82 7.81 26.09
N LYS A 258 8.17 8.89 26.55
CA LYS A 258 7.44 9.81 25.68
C LYS A 258 8.40 10.66 24.83
N LEU A 259 8.03 10.91 23.58
CA LEU A 259 8.74 11.85 22.71
C LEU A 259 8.33 13.29 23.05
N GLU A 260 9.32 14.13 23.37
CA GLU A 260 9.10 15.55 23.64
C GLU A 260 8.74 16.31 22.35
N ALA A 261 7.73 17.17 22.44
CA ALA A 261 7.14 17.90 21.30
C ALA A 261 6.79 16.96 20.12
N ALA A 262 6.16 15.82 20.41
CA ALA A 262 5.73 14.85 19.41
C ALA A 262 4.66 15.42 18.46
N PRO A 263 4.67 15.03 17.17
CA PRO A 263 3.59 15.37 16.24
C PRO A 263 2.27 14.70 16.67
N GLN A 264 1.15 15.30 16.27
CA GLN A 264 -0.16 14.71 16.54
C GLN A 264 -0.40 13.46 15.68
N ALA A 265 -0.75 12.35 16.32
CA ALA A 265 -1.14 11.13 15.61
C ALA A 265 -2.56 11.28 15.00
N PRO A 266 -2.76 10.87 13.75
CA PRO A 266 -4.06 10.97 13.08
C PRO A 266 -5.04 9.92 13.60
N HIS A 267 -6.33 10.18 13.43
CA HIS A 267 -7.35 9.14 13.50
C HIS A 267 -7.25 8.26 12.25
N ILE A 268 -7.16 6.93 12.43
CA ILE A 268 -7.03 5.98 11.32
C ILE A 268 -8.40 5.40 10.98
N TRP A 269 -8.79 5.56 9.71
CA TRP A 269 -9.93 4.87 9.11
C TRP A 269 -9.47 3.61 8.38
N VAL A 270 -10.27 2.56 8.44
CA VAL A 270 -10.09 1.30 7.70
C VAL A 270 -11.07 1.28 6.54
N TYR A 271 -10.53 1.40 5.33
CA TYR A 271 -11.32 1.52 4.11
C TYR A 271 -11.52 0.17 3.42
N PRO A 272 -12.69 -0.07 2.80
CA PRO A 272 -12.83 -1.15 1.85
C PRO A 272 -12.01 -0.87 0.58
N PRO A 273 -11.49 -1.90 -0.11
CA PRO A 273 -10.65 -1.76 -1.29
C PRO A 273 -11.48 -1.37 -2.54
N THR A 274 -11.98 -0.14 -2.57
CA THR A 274 -12.85 0.39 -3.61
C THR A 274 -12.23 1.62 -4.27
N LYS A 275 -12.65 1.94 -5.50
CA LYS A 275 -12.22 3.18 -6.20
C LYS A 275 -12.55 4.46 -5.42
N GLN A 276 -13.53 4.42 -4.51
CA GLN A 276 -13.84 5.56 -3.65
C GLN A 276 -12.74 5.85 -2.64
N ALA A 277 -12.05 4.80 -2.13
CA ALA A 277 -10.94 4.97 -1.21
C ALA A 277 -9.77 5.73 -1.86
N ASP A 278 -9.52 5.49 -3.16
CA ASP A 278 -8.45 6.17 -3.92
C ASP A 278 -8.62 7.68 -3.97
N ASN A 279 -9.87 8.15 -4.02
CA ASN A 279 -10.20 9.57 -4.03
C ASN A 279 -10.08 10.22 -2.65
N ILE A 280 -10.28 9.45 -1.57
CA ILE A 280 -10.25 9.96 -0.19
C ILE A 280 -8.81 10.00 0.34
N ILE A 281 -8.04 8.93 0.10
CA ILE A 281 -6.69 8.77 0.66
C ILE A 281 -5.64 9.59 -0.12
N VAL A 282 -5.95 9.93 -1.38
CA VAL A 282 -5.09 10.66 -2.33
C VAL A 282 -3.73 9.97 -2.50
N HIS A 283 -3.59 9.19 -3.57
CA HIS A 283 -2.43 8.34 -3.87
C HIS A 283 -2.16 7.27 -2.79
N PRO A 284 -3.09 6.32 -2.56
CA PRO A 284 -2.86 5.25 -1.61
C PRO A 284 -1.72 4.32 -2.05
N VAL A 285 -0.88 3.96 -1.09
CA VAL A 285 -0.02 2.78 -1.13
C VAL A 285 -0.88 1.59 -0.71
N TYR A 286 -0.73 0.44 -1.37
CA TYR A 286 -1.52 -0.76 -1.06
C TYR A 286 -0.72 -1.80 -0.29
N PRO A 287 -1.38 -2.72 0.44
CA PRO A 287 -0.73 -3.62 1.39
C PRO A 287 0.47 -4.44 0.90
N PRO A 288 0.54 -4.90 -0.35
CA PRO A 288 1.73 -5.61 -0.84
C PRO A 288 3.04 -4.80 -0.81
N GLU A 289 2.95 -3.48 -0.62
CA GLU A 289 4.11 -2.57 -0.53
C GLU A 289 4.43 -2.15 0.92
N TYR A 290 3.63 -2.60 1.89
CA TYR A 290 3.83 -2.24 3.29
C TYR A 290 5.02 -2.99 3.88
N LYS A 291 5.68 -2.34 4.85
CA LYS A 291 6.66 -2.97 5.73
C LYS A 291 5.99 -3.25 7.07
N ASP A 292 5.14 -4.24 7.07
CA ASP A 292 4.33 -4.64 8.20
C ASP A 292 4.50 -6.11 8.55
N PHE A 293 4.47 -6.38 9.85
CA PHE A 293 4.87 -7.68 10.40
C PHE A 293 4.04 -8.01 11.63
N ILE A 294 3.85 -9.29 11.89
CA ILE A 294 3.35 -9.76 13.18
C ILE A 294 4.56 -10.23 13.99
N LEU A 295 4.87 -9.52 15.07
CA LEU A 295 5.96 -9.87 15.98
C LEU A 295 5.48 -10.86 17.02
N VAL A 296 6.23 -11.95 17.18
CA VAL A 296 6.01 -12.96 18.22
C VAL A 296 7.19 -12.95 19.17
N PHE A 297 6.94 -12.64 20.44
CA PHE A 297 7.96 -12.55 21.49
C PHE A 297 8.37 -13.94 22.00
N PRO A 298 9.58 -14.09 22.57
CA PRO A 298 10.05 -15.34 23.18
C PRO A 298 9.07 -15.92 24.20
N VAL A 299 9.02 -17.25 24.31
CA VAL A 299 8.19 -17.93 25.31
C VAL A 299 8.60 -17.50 26.71
N GLY A 300 7.62 -17.22 27.57
CA GLY A 300 7.84 -16.78 28.95
C GLY A 300 8.07 -15.28 29.13
N SER A 301 8.09 -14.49 28.05
CA SER A 301 8.17 -13.02 28.15
C SER A 301 6.90 -12.36 28.71
N LEU A 302 5.77 -13.07 28.66
CA LEU A 302 4.42 -12.57 28.96
C LEU A 302 3.97 -11.40 28.06
N VAL A 303 4.72 -11.09 27.00
CA VAL A 303 4.37 -10.07 26.00
C VAL A 303 3.58 -10.71 24.87
N LYS A 304 2.36 -10.22 24.66
CA LYS A 304 1.47 -10.70 23.59
C LYS A 304 2.01 -10.34 22.21
N PRO A 305 1.76 -11.17 21.17
CA PRO A 305 2.07 -10.82 19.79
C PRO A 305 1.43 -9.50 19.35
N VAL A 306 2.17 -8.72 18.56
CA VAL A 306 1.72 -7.41 18.05
C VAL A 306 1.89 -7.34 16.54
N TYR A 307 1.03 -6.59 15.86
CA TYR A 307 1.24 -6.21 14.47
C TYR A 307 1.97 -4.86 14.46
N ILE A 308 3.05 -4.76 13.70
CA ILE A 308 3.79 -3.52 13.53
C ILE A 308 3.76 -3.06 12.09
N VAL A 309 3.85 -1.75 11.88
CA VAL A 309 4.16 -1.15 10.59
C VAL A 309 5.34 -0.21 10.77
N VAL A 310 6.35 -0.36 9.93
CA VAL A 310 7.55 0.46 9.97
C VAL A 310 7.56 1.41 8.79
N SER A 311 7.72 2.69 9.10
CA SER A 311 8.00 3.76 8.16
C SER A 311 9.32 4.39 8.58
N VAL A 312 10.42 3.83 8.07
CA VAL A 312 11.70 4.55 8.13
C VAL A 312 11.68 5.56 6.99
N SER A 313 12.24 6.75 7.20
CA SER A 313 12.34 7.77 6.16
C SER A 313 13.15 7.21 4.98
N HIS A 314 12.46 6.57 4.04
CA HIS A 314 12.94 6.40 2.68
C HIS A 314 12.80 7.78 2.08
N LYS A 315 13.90 8.54 2.00
CA LYS A 315 13.92 9.75 1.17
C LYS A 315 13.62 9.30 -0.25
N TYR A 316 12.36 9.34 -0.66
CA TYR A 316 12.01 9.22 -2.06
C TYR A 316 12.78 10.32 -2.77
N HIS A 317 13.63 9.91 -3.70
CA HIS A 317 14.47 10.85 -4.38
C HIS A 317 13.59 11.64 -5.34
N SER A 318 13.50 12.95 -5.11
CA SER A 318 12.82 13.86 -6.03
C SER A 318 13.37 13.67 -7.43
N LYS A 319 12.47 13.61 -8.42
CA LYS A 319 12.89 13.51 -9.82
C LYS A 319 13.80 14.70 -10.15
N PRO A 320 14.93 14.48 -10.82
CA PRO A 320 15.80 15.56 -11.20
C PRO A 320 15.13 16.43 -12.27
N SER A 321 15.41 17.74 -12.24
CA SER A 321 14.93 18.68 -13.26
C SER A 321 15.67 18.53 -14.58
N VAL A 322 16.93 18.07 -14.52
CA VAL A 322 17.84 17.85 -15.64
C VAL A 322 18.57 16.52 -15.47
N LEU A 323 19.03 15.94 -16.58
CA LEU A 323 19.84 14.72 -16.57
C LEU A 323 21.25 15.03 -17.10
N PRO A 324 22.19 15.49 -16.24
CA PRO A 324 23.49 15.97 -16.70
C PRO A 324 24.27 14.95 -17.54
N ALA A 325 24.25 13.68 -17.15
CA ALA A 325 24.91 12.61 -17.89
C ALA A 325 24.16 12.14 -19.15
N PHE A 326 22.91 12.59 -19.33
CA PHE A 326 22.05 12.20 -20.45
C PHE A 326 21.47 13.43 -21.17
N PRO A 327 22.32 14.30 -21.74
CA PRO A 327 21.88 15.58 -22.31
C PRO A 327 20.97 15.43 -23.54
N SER A 328 20.98 14.27 -24.19
CA SER A 328 20.12 13.95 -25.33
C SER A 328 18.71 13.47 -24.91
N ALA A 329 18.50 13.13 -23.64
CA ALA A 329 17.23 12.63 -23.13
C ALA A 329 16.26 13.79 -22.89
N LYS A 330 15.14 13.79 -23.61
CA LYS A 330 14.10 14.82 -23.52
C LYS A 330 12.86 14.26 -22.85
N TRP A 331 12.10 15.12 -22.19
CA TRP A 331 10.84 14.72 -21.55
C TRP A 331 9.93 14.00 -22.55
N ALA A 332 9.33 12.91 -22.11
CA ALA A 332 8.39 12.11 -22.87
C ALA A 332 7.13 11.85 -22.04
N PRO A 333 5.96 11.65 -22.69
CA PRO A 333 4.74 11.28 -21.99
C PRO A 333 4.97 10.03 -21.11
N PRO A 334 4.71 10.11 -19.81
CA PRO A 334 4.74 8.97 -18.90
C PRO A 334 3.78 7.87 -19.38
N LYS A 335 4.17 6.59 -19.24
CA LYS A 335 3.28 5.45 -19.55
C LYS A 335 3.32 4.33 -18.51
N THR A 336 4.46 4.08 -17.89
CA THR A 336 4.57 3.03 -16.87
C THR A 336 3.79 3.44 -15.63
N ARG A 337 2.76 2.67 -15.31
CA ARG A 337 1.98 2.87 -14.10
C ARG A 337 2.80 2.47 -12.88
N MET A 338 2.88 3.37 -11.90
CA MET A 338 3.51 3.04 -10.61
C MET A 338 2.57 2.14 -9.81
N LYS A 339 3.14 1.18 -9.08
CA LYS A 339 2.41 0.51 -8.00
C LYS A 339 2.12 1.61 -6.94
N GLY A 340 0.85 1.88 -6.66
CA GLY A 340 0.39 3.07 -5.91
C GLY A 340 -0.26 4.21 -6.74
N GLY A 341 -0.32 4.08 -8.07
CA GLY A 341 -1.00 5.05 -8.94
C GLY A 341 -0.10 6.18 -9.47
N GLY A 342 -0.57 6.90 -10.49
CA GLY A 342 0.27 7.82 -11.27
C GLY A 342 1.18 7.11 -12.27
N LEU A 343 1.95 7.90 -13.02
CA LEU A 343 2.83 7.42 -14.09
C LEU A 343 4.28 7.80 -13.81
N ARG A 344 5.22 6.90 -14.10
CA ARG A 344 6.65 7.15 -13.91
C ARG A 344 7.13 8.28 -14.83
N PRO A 345 7.83 9.30 -14.32
CA PRO A 345 8.51 10.29 -15.15
C PRO A 345 9.38 9.61 -16.18
N ARG A 346 9.25 10.04 -17.43
CA ARG A 346 9.89 9.39 -18.57
C ARG A 346 10.60 10.41 -19.43
N TRP A 347 11.79 10.04 -19.91
CA TRP A 347 12.52 10.74 -20.95
C TRP A 347 12.81 9.77 -22.10
N LYS A 348 13.04 10.33 -23.29
CA LYS A 348 13.40 9.61 -24.50
C LYS A 348 14.46 10.40 -25.27
N ASP A 349 15.47 9.71 -25.79
CA ASP A 349 16.48 10.32 -26.65
C ASP A 349 16.20 10.07 -28.14
N GLY A 350 17.01 10.66 -29.02
CA GLY A 350 16.89 10.52 -30.47
C GLY A 350 17.11 9.11 -31.01
N SER A 351 17.74 8.21 -30.24
CA SER A 351 17.90 6.80 -30.59
C SER A 351 16.65 5.95 -30.27
N GLY A 352 15.71 6.54 -29.53
CA GLY A 352 14.52 5.88 -29.02
C GLY A 352 14.77 5.14 -27.70
N THR A 353 15.92 5.32 -27.06
CA THR A 353 16.16 4.83 -25.70
C THR A 353 15.31 5.63 -24.72
N MET A 354 14.70 4.93 -23.78
CA MET A 354 13.83 5.50 -22.76
C MET A 354 14.49 5.43 -21.40
N TYR A 355 14.14 6.38 -20.56
CA TYR A 355 14.68 6.58 -19.23
C TYR A 355 13.50 6.80 -18.31
N GLU A 356 13.35 5.99 -17.26
CA GLU A 356 12.34 6.20 -16.23
C GLU A 356 12.99 6.46 -14.89
N TRP A 357 12.42 7.39 -14.12
CA TRP A 357 12.91 7.69 -12.78
C TRP A 357 12.41 6.65 -11.77
N ASP A 358 13.34 6.08 -11.01
CA ASP A 358 13.05 5.29 -9.83
C ASP A 358 13.12 6.17 -8.57
N PHE A 359 11.96 6.52 -8.03
CA PHE A 359 11.87 7.32 -6.81
C PHE A 359 12.41 6.59 -5.58
N GLN A 360 12.43 5.26 -5.57
CA GLN A 360 12.91 4.47 -4.43
C GLN A 360 14.43 4.51 -4.33
N HIS A 361 15.13 4.50 -5.47
CA HIS A 361 16.58 4.37 -5.53
C HIS A 361 17.29 5.67 -5.98
N GLY A 362 16.56 6.68 -6.44
CA GLY A 362 17.15 7.92 -6.94
C GLY A 362 17.98 7.73 -8.20
N ALA A 363 17.55 6.81 -9.05
CA ALA A 363 18.29 6.37 -10.21
C ALA A 363 17.44 6.34 -11.48
N LEU A 364 18.11 6.29 -12.63
CA LEU A 364 17.49 6.12 -13.94
C LEU A 364 17.48 4.65 -14.35
N GLU A 365 16.28 4.12 -14.57
CA GLU A 365 16.09 2.83 -15.22
C GLU A 365 16.07 3.05 -16.75
N LYS A 366 17.03 2.45 -17.47
CA LYS A 366 17.12 2.59 -18.93
C LYS A 366 16.46 1.44 -19.67
N TYR A 367 15.82 1.76 -20.79
CA TYR A 367 15.15 0.79 -21.65
C TYR A 367 15.43 1.07 -23.12
N ASN A 368 15.64 0.03 -23.92
CA ASN A 368 15.80 0.20 -25.36
C ASN A 368 14.46 0.57 -26.04
N LYS A 369 14.50 0.91 -27.34
CA LYS A 369 13.30 1.25 -28.13
C LYS A 369 12.20 0.18 -28.21
N ARG A 370 12.47 -1.05 -27.74
CA ARG A 370 11.50 -2.15 -27.65
C ARG A 370 11.02 -2.38 -26.21
N GLY A 371 11.40 -1.50 -25.29
CA GLY A 371 10.99 -1.55 -23.89
C GLY A 371 11.75 -2.57 -23.05
N LYS A 372 12.86 -3.14 -23.53
CA LYS A 372 13.69 -4.07 -22.73
C LYS A 372 14.63 -3.29 -21.82
N HIS A 373 14.72 -3.68 -20.55
CA HIS A 373 15.59 -3.06 -19.57
C HIS A 373 17.08 -3.21 -19.93
N LEU A 374 17.86 -2.15 -19.71
CA LEU A 374 19.29 -2.03 -20.00
C LEU A 374 20.14 -1.84 -18.73
N GLY A 375 19.51 -1.60 -17.58
CA GLY A 375 20.17 -1.41 -16.30
C GLY A 375 19.75 -0.13 -15.60
N GLU A 376 20.22 -0.01 -14.36
CA GLU A 376 20.07 1.17 -13.50
C GLU A 376 21.31 2.05 -13.63
N PHE A 377 21.12 3.37 -13.70
CA PHE A 377 22.19 4.34 -13.92
C PHE A 377 22.05 5.55 -13.00
N ASP A 378 23.17 6.06 -12.53
CA ASP A 378 23.24 7.34 -11.85
C ASP A 378 23.00 8.49 -12.85
N HIS A 379 22.13 9.44 -12.47
CA HIS A 379 21.67 10.51 -13.35
C HIS A 379 22.69 11.65 -13.53
N ASN A 380 23.64 11.81 -12.59
CA ASN A 380 24.63 12.88 -12.62
C ASN A 380 25.92 12.45 -13.33
N SER A 381 26.42 11.26 -13.02
CA SER A 381 27.67 10.70 -13.54
C SER A 381 27.48 9.81 -14.77
N GLY A 382 26.29 9.22 -14.92
CA GLY A 382 26.00 8.25 -15.98
C GLY A 382 26.54 6.85 -15.72
N ALA A 383 27.15 6.61 -14.55
CA ALA A 383 27.65 5.31 -14.16
C ALA A 383 26.52 4.29 -14.04
N GLN A 384 26.75 3.07 -14.52
CA GLN A 384 25.80 1.97 -14.36
C GLN A 384 25.94 1.39 -12.95
N THR A 385 24.85 1.41 -12.18
CA THR A 385 24.80 0.91 -10.80
C THR A 385 24.29 -0.53 -10.73
N LYS A 386 23.44 -0.95 -11.68
CA LYS A 386 22.96 -2.33 -11.79
C LYS A 386 22.93 -2.82 -13.24
N PRO A 387 23.19 -4.13 -13.48
CA PRO A 387 23.12 -4.71 -14.81
C PRO A 387 21.68 -4.76 -15.34
N ALA A 388 21.54 -5.06 -16.64
CA ALA A 388 20.23 -5.27 -17.26
C ALA A 388 19.48 -6.47 -16.65
N ASP A 389 18.19 -6.29 -16.44
CA ASP A 389 17.29 -7.36 -15.95
C ASP A 389 16.38 -7.82 -17.11
N PRO A 390 16.53 -9.06 -17.61
CA PRO A 390 15.76 -9.54 -18.76
C PRO A 390 14.26 -9.67 -18.50
N THR A 391 13.83 -9.72 -17.23
CA THR A 391 12.42 -9.83 -16.84
C THR A 391 11.70 -8.49 -16.86
N ARG A 392 12.43 -7.38 -16.74
CA ARG A 392 11.87 -6.02 -16.73
C ARG A 392 11.59 -5.51 -18.15
N ARG A 393 10.34 -5.11 -18.37
CA ARG A 393 9.88 -4.52 -19.63
C ARG A 393 8.88 -3.39 -19.42
N ILE A 394 8.90 -2.42 -20.32
CA ILE A 394 7.95 -1.31 -20.36
C ILE A 394 7.32 -1.18 -21.76
N GLU A 395 6.18 -0.49 -21.83
CA GLU A 395 5.61 -0.08 -23.11
C GLU A 395 6.44 1.05 -23.75
N PRO A 396 6.92 0.93 -25.00
CA PRO A 396 7.79 1.92 -25.67
C PRO A 396 7.21 3.30 -26.00
#